data_AF-A0A7L5ZCC2-F1
#
_entry.id   AF-A0A7L5ZCC2-F1
#
_cell.length_a   1.000
_cell.length_b   1.000
_cell.length_c   1.000
_cell.angle_alpha   90.00
_cell.angle_beta   90.00
_cell.angle_gamma   90.00
#
_symmetry.space_group_name_H-M   'P 1'
#
loop_
_entity.id
_entity.type
_entity.pdbx_description
1 polymer ?
#
loop_
_entity_poly.entity_id
_entity_poly.type
_entity_poly.pdbx_seq_one_letter_code
_entity_poly.pdbx_strand_id
1 'polypeptide(L)'
;MWSPAGPPPVGPPGRRCDPGVGRTRRSADRVRREDRDPAQACGAGGLPRWRGGTGDPDAVFAALREAEEEVGVEPATVTVLGVLPPAQVRATGFDVTGVVGWWREPVALRPVDVGEVAAVHQLPVAALVDPANRLTWEHPSGFSGPGFVIGDLFIWGFTAHLLDGLLDLAGWAEPWDAARTSSIPRRFLHGRR
;
A
#
# COMPACT_ATOMS: atom_id res chain seq x y z
N MET A 1 -39.65 13.41 57.79
CA MET A 1 -39.38 14.64 57.01
C MET A 1 -38.68 14.20 55.73
N TRP A 2 -39.45 14.03 54.64
CA TRP A 2 -38.98 13.49 53.36
C TRP A 2 -38.89 14.66 52.37
N SER A 3 -37.73 14.89 51.76
CA SER A 3 -37.56 15.78 50.61
C SER A 3 -37.15 14.94 49.40
N PRO A 4 -37.82 15.06 48.24
CA PRO A 4 -37.34 14.43 47.00
C PRO A 4 -36.32 15.34 46.30
N ALA A 5 -35.22 14.74 45.84
CA ALA A 5 -34.27 15.39 44.94
C ALA A 5 -34.92 15.60 43.56
N GLY A 6 -34.82 16.82 43.02
CA GLY A 6 -35.28 17.16 41.67
C GLY A 6 -34.40 16.55 40.57
N PRO A 7 -34.90 16.44 39.33
CA PRO A 7 -34.15 15.88 38.22
C PRO A 7 -33.01 16.81 37.76
N PRO A 8 -31.91 16.28 37.19
CA PRO A 8 -30.78 17.08 36.70
C PRO A 8 -31.14 17.86 35.41
N PRO A 9 -30.46 18.98 35.13
CA PRO A 9 -30.77 19.83 33.98
C PRO A 9 -30.35 19.21 32.64
N VAL A 10 -31.15 19.48 31.61
CA VAL A 10 -30.95 19.08 30.22
C VAL A 10 -29.85 19.95 29.58
N GLY A 11 -28.82 19.31 29.02
CA GLY A 11 -27.73 19.98 28.29
C GLY A 11 -28.14 20.49 26.90
N PRO A 12 -27.38 21.44 26.31
CA PRO A 12 -27.74 22.08 25.05
C PRO A 12 -27.64 21.12 23.85
N PRO A 13 -28.43 21.35 22.77
CA PRO A 13 -28.45 20.47 21.61
C PRO A 13 -27.12 20.49 20.84
N GLY A 14 -26.66 19.29 20.45
CA GLY A 14 -25.44 19.07 19.68
C GLY A 14 -25.44 19.78 18.33
N ARG A 15 -24.28 20.32 17.96
CA ARG A 15 -24.03 20.97 16.67
C ARG A 15 -24.21 19.93 15.54
N ARG A 16 -25.04 20.26 14.56
CA ARG A 16 -25.14 19.53 13.29
C ARG A 16 -23.89 19.84 12.45
N CYS A 17 -23.24 18.81 11.93
CA CYS A 17 -22.21 18.96 10.91
C CYS A 17 -22.89 18.99 9.53
N ASP A 18 -22.68 20.08 8.79
CA ASP A 18 -22.97 20.16 7.36
C ASP A 18 -21.91 19.33 6.58
N PRO A 19 -22.30 18.55 5.56
CA PRO A 19 -21.35 17.92 4.67
C PRO A 19 -20.89 18.94 3.61
N GLY A 20 -19.80 19.64 3.90
CA GLY A 20 -19.08 20.43 2.91
C GLY A 20 -18.39 19.52 1.90
N VAL A 21 -18.93 19.41 0.69
CA VAL A 21 -18.30 18.76 -0.47
C VAL A 21 -17.04 19.53 -0.86
N GLY A 22 -15.88 18.98 -0.52
CA GLY A 22 -14.57 19.40 -1.04
C GLY A 22 -14.06 18.37 -2.05
N ARG A 23 -14.20 18.66 -3.35
CA ARG A 23 -13.55 17.87 -4.41
C ARG A 23 -12.06 18.17 -4.40
N THR A 24 -11.20 17.16 -4.26
CA THR A 24 -9.81 17.25 -4.72
C THR A 24 -9.43 15.97 -5.44
N ARG A 25 -9.06 16.10 -6.72
CA ARG A 25 -8.45 15.06 -7.54
C ARG A 25 -7.09 14.69 -6.93
N ARG A 26 -6.84 13.42 -6.62
CA ARG A 26 -5.50 12.93 -6.23
C ARG A 26 -5.34 11.52 -6.76
N SER A 27 -4.24 11.32 -7.47
CA SER A 27 -3.74 10.04 -7.97
C SER A 27 -3.06 9.26 -6.84
N ALA A 28 -3.10 7.94 -6.95
CA ALA A 28 -2.54 6.93 -6.05
C ALA A 28 -1.19 7.33 -5.43
N ASP A 29 -0.99 6.91 -4.19
CA ASP A 29 0.08 7.21 -3.23
C ASP A 29 -0.36 8.14 -2.08
N ARG A 30 -1.18 7.59 -1.18
CA ARG A 30 -1.33 8.16 0.16
C ARG A 30 -1.77 7.09 1.16
N VAL A 31 -0.84 6.62 2.00
CA VAL A 31 -1.21 6.28 3.37
C VAL A 31 -1.62 7.59 4.02
N ARG A 32 -2.92 7.87 4.07
CA ARG A 32 -3.44 8.93 4.93
C ARG A 32 -3.35 8.43 6.37
N ARG A 33 -2.57 9.11 7.21
CA ARG A 33 -3.05 9.33 8.58
C ARG A 33 -4.21 10.32 8.47
N GLU A 34 -5.41 9.80 8.30
CA GLU A 34 -6.60 10.57 8.66
C GLU A 34 -6.78 10.33 10.16
N ASP A 35 -6.63 11.38 10.97
CA ASP A 35 -7.00 11.38 12.39
C ASP A 35 -8.54 11.20 12.50
N ARG A 36 -9.03 10.02 12.13
CA ARG A 36 -10.39 9.57 12.42
C ARG A 36 -10.34 8.77 13.71
N ASP A 37 -11.24 9.14 14.60
CA ASP A 37 -11.43 8.60 15.93
C ASP A 37 -11.35 7.06 15.94
N PRO A 38 -10.43 6.43 16.71
CA PRO A 38 -10.25 4.98 16.76
C PRO A 38 -11.51 4.20 17.14
N ALA A 39 -12.56 4.88 17.60
CA ALA A 39 -13.86 4.29 17.90
C ALA A 39 -14.66 3.81 16.66
N GLN A 40 -14.29 4.21 15.44
CA GLN A 40 -15.05 3.84 14.23
C GLN A 40 -14.64 2.49 13.60
N ALA A 41 -13.59 1.84 14.14
CA ALA A 41 -13.19 0.48 13.78
C ALA A 41 -14.02 -0.62 14.48
N CYS A 42 -15.05 -0.25 15.25
CA CYS A 42 -15.98 -1.19 15.88
C CYS A 42 -17.05 -1.67 14.87
N GLY A 43 -16.61 -2.34 13.81
CA GLY A 43 -17.46 -3.16 12.94
C GLY A 43 -17.07 -4.61 13.11
N ALA A 44 -17.87 -5.38 13.84
CA ALA A 44 -17.65 -6.80 14.08
C ALA A 44 -17.63 -7.61 12.77
N GLY A 45 -16.43 -7.97 12.31
CA GLY A 45 -16.17 -8.96 11.28
C GLY A 45 -14.88 -9.67 11.64
N GLY A 46 -14.94 -10.99 11.84
CA GLY A 46 -13.82 -11.78 12.33
C GLY A 46 -12.54 -11.56 11.51
N LEU A 47 -11.42 -11.40 12.20
CA LEU A 47 -10.10 -11.19 11.59
C LEU A 47 -9.85 -12.18 10.44
N PRO A 48 -9.52 -11.73 9.22
CA PRO A 48 -8.92 -12.60 8.22
C PRO A 48 -7.58 -13.10 8.77
N ARG A 49 -7.60 -14.30 9.36
CA ARG A 49 -6.51 -15.08 10.02
C ARG A 49 -5.19 -14.33 10.31
N TRP A 50 -5.22 -13.15 10.93
CA TRP A 50 -4.03 -12.58 11.55
C TRP A 50 -3.84 -13.29 12.89
N ARG A 51 -3.03 -14.35 12.88
CA ARG A 51 -2.71 -15.10 14.09
C ARG A 51 -1.55 -14.43 14.83
N GLY A 52 -1.74 -13.19 15.27
CA GLY A 52 -0.86 -12.51 16.23
C GLY A 52 0.64 -12.64 15.95
N GLY A 53 1.07 -12.39 14.72
CA GLY A 53 2.50 -12.31 14.40
C GLY A 53 3.11 -10.99 14.88
N THR A 54 4.42 -10.84 14.69
CA THR A 54 5.14 -9.58 14.95
C THR A 54 4.80 -8.58 13.85
N GLY A 55 3.92 -7.62 14.13
CA GLY A 55 3.54 -6.56 13.18
C GLY A 55 2.48 -5.63 13.77
N ASP A 56 2.46 -4.38 13.31
CA ASP A 56 1.44 -3.39 13.69
C ASP A 56 0.08 -3.79 13.09
N PRO A 57 -0.93 -4.13 13.92
CA PRO A 57 -2.26 -4.47 13.43
C PRO A 57 -2.84 -3.39 12.51
N ASP A 58 -2.58 -2.10 12.80
CA ASP A 58 -3.15 -0.99 12.04
C ASP A 58 -2.62 -0.95 10.61
N ALA A 59 -1.32 -1.25 10.42
CA ALA A 59 -0.72 -1.36 9.09
C ALA A 59 -1.31 -2.53 8.29
N VAL A 60 -1.60 -3.67 8.94
CA VAL A 60 -2.22 -4.82 8.29
C VAL A 60 -3.65 -4.51 7.85
N PHE A 61 -4.45 -3.89 8.71
CA PHE A 61 -5.82 -3.49 8.37
C PHE A 61 -5.83 -2.47 7.23
N ALA A 62 -4.95 -1.47 7.29
CA ALA A 62 -4.82 -0.48 6.23
C ALA A 62 -4.47 -1.15 4.90
N ALA A 63 -3.44 -2.00 4.86
CA ALA A 63 -3.01 -2.65 3.62
C ALA A 63 -4.11 -3.54 2.98
N LEU A 64 -4.84 -4.32 3.80
CA LEU A 64 -5.92 -5.17 3.29
C LEU A 64 -7.12 -4.34 2.80
N ARG A 65 -7.49 -3.28 3.53
CA ARG A 65 -8.56 -2.38 3.11
C ARG A 65 -8.22 -1.68 1.79
N GLU A 66 -7.03 -1.12 1.65
CA GLU A 66 -6.62 -0.46 0.39
C GLU A 66 -6.58 -1.47 -0.76
N ALA A 67 -6.08 -2.69 -0.54
CA ALA A 67 -6.06 -3.72 -1.58
C ALA A 67 -7.49 -4.14 -2.03
N GLU A 68 -8.45 -4.15 -1.12
CA GLU A 68 -9.87 -4.36 -1.44
C GLU A 68 -10.42 -3.19 -2.28
N GLU A 69 -10.21 -1.95 -1.81
CA GLU A 69 -10.73 -0.73 -2.43
C GLU A 69 -10.13 -0.45 -3.82
N GLU A 70 -8.84 -0.72 -4.01
CA GLU A 70 -8.12 -0.37 -5.25
C GLU A 70 -8.22 -1.47 -6.32
N VAL A 71 -8.09 -2.74 -5.93
CA VAL A 71 -7.95 -3.86 -6.86
C VAL A 71 -8.89 -5.04 -6.60
N GLY A 72 -9.75 -4.94 -5.59
CA GLY A 72 -10.81 -5.91 -5.30
C GLY A 72 -10.33 -7.19 -4.63
N VAL A 73 -9.20 -7.15 -3.91
CA VAL A 73 -8.72 -8.31 -3.15
C VAL A 73 -9.58 -8.48 -1.90
N GLU A 74 -10.39 -9.53 -1.87
CA GLU A 74 -11.20 -9.89 -0.69
C GLU A 74 -10.30 -10.26 0.50
N PRO A 75 -10.30 -9.50 1.61
CA PRO A 75 -9.39 -9.72 2.74
C PRO A 75 -9.47 -11.13 3.32
N ALA A 76 -10.65 -11.76 3.34
CA ALA A 76 -10.84 -13.12 3.85
C ALA A 76 -10.03 -14.20 3.10
N THR A 77 -9.68 -13.94 1.84
CA THR A 77 -8.94 -14.86 0.96
C THR A 77 -7.42 -14.76 1.13
N VAL A 78 -6.93 -13.73 1.82
CA VAL A 78 -5.51 -13.47 2.06
C VAL A 78 -5.08 -14.04 3.42
N THR A 79 -3.91 -14.67 3.47
CA THR A 79 -3.22 -15.02 4.71
C THR A 79 -1.99 -14.15 4.85
N VAL A 80 -1.97 -13.27 5.86
CA VAL A 80 -0.82 -12.41 6.13
C VAL A 80 0.34 -13.27 6.61
N LEU A 81 1.48 -13.14 5.94
CA LEU A 81 2.74 -13.84 6.26
C LEU A 81 3.62 -13.00 7.17
N GLY A 82 3.59 -11.67 7.02
CA GLY A 82 4.37 -10.77 7.85
C GLY A 82 4.28 -9.31 7.41
N VAL A 83 4.90 -8.45 8.21
CA VAL A 83 5.01 -7.01 7.96
C VAL A 83 6.49 -6.68 7.75
N LEU A 84 6.80 -6.00 6.65
CA LEU A 84 8.16 -5.56 6.33
C LEU A 84 8.53 -4.33 7.17
N PRO A 85 9.83 -4.11 7.44
CA PRO A 85 10.28 -2.87 8.08
C PRO A 85 9.81 -1.63 7.29
N PRO A 86 9.42 -0.53 7.97
CA PRO A 86 9.03 0.70 7.29
C PRO A 86 10.15 1.22 6.39
N ALA A 87 9.80 1.64 5.19
CA ALA A 87 10.72 2.21 4.22
C ALA A 87 10.31 3.63 3.87
N GLN A 88 11.24 4.58 4.02
CA GLN A 88 10.98 5.99 3.75
C GLN A 88 11.04 6.27 2.24
N VAL A 89 9.95 6.82 1.71
CA VAL A 89 9.86 7.28 0.32
C VAL A 89 10.42 8.70 0.24
N ARG A 90 11.69 8.84 -0.14
CA ARG A 90 12.38 10.16 -0.19
C ARG A 90 11.65 11.22 -1.02
N ALA A 91 10.97 10.81 -2.10
CA ALA A 91 10.27 11.74 -2.98
C ALA A 91 9.09 12.47 -2.31
N THR A 92 8.46 11.81 -1.33
CA THR A 92 7.25 12.30 -0.66
C THR A 92 7.47 12.61 0.82
N GLY A 93 8.49 12.01 1.44
CA GLY A 93 8.79 12.11 2.87
C GLY A 93 7.95 11.17 3.76
N PHE A 94 7.09 10.33 3.17
CA PHE A 94 6.28 9.36 3.92
C PHE A 94 7.02 8.05 4.16
N ASP A 95 6.70 7.39 5.27
CA ASP A 95 7.07 6.00 5.51
C ASP A 95 5.99 5.08 4.97
N VAL A 96 6.42 4.03 4.28
CA VAL A 96 5.55 2.99 3.75
C VAL A 96 5.90 1.67 4.43
N THR A 97 4.88 1.02 4.98
CA THR A 97 5.01 -0.29 5.63
C THR A 97 4.37 -1.34 4.72
N GLY A 98 5.19 -2.23 4.16
CA GLY A 98 4.70 -3.31 3.30
C GLY A 98 4.13 -4.47 4.12
N VAL A 99 2.99 -5.02 3.69
CA VAL A 99 2.39 -6.23 4.27
C VAL A 99 2.45 -7.34 3.23
N VAL A 100 3.07 -8.46 3.59
CA VAL A 100 3.21 -9.62 2.69
C VAL A 100 2.09 -10.60 2.98
N GLY A 101 1.26 -10.88 1.97
CA GLY A 101 0.16 -11.82 2.06
C GLY A 101 0.26 -12.95 1.04
N TRP A 102 -0.14 -14.14 1.45
CA TRP A 102 -0.40 -15.26 0.56
C TRP A 102 -1.87 -15.25 0.15
N TRP A 103 -2.14 -15.10 -1.14
CA TRP A 103 -3.50 -15.08 -1.67
C TRP A 103 -3.93 -16.51 -2.05
N ARG A 104 -4.81 -17.11 -1.23
CA ARG A 104 -5.16 -18.54 -1.35
C ARG A 104 -6.10 -18.84 -2.52
N GLU A 105 -6.96 -17.90 -2.85
CA GLU A 105 -8.01 -18.03 -3.85
C GLU A 105 -7.91 -16.83 -4.81
N PRO A 106 -6.86 -16.78 -5.65
CA PRO A 106 -6.66 -15.65 -6.54
C PRO A 106 -7.76 -15.61 -7.60
N VAL A 107 -8.38 -14.44 -7.73
CA VAL A 107 -9.30 -14.13 -8.82
C VAL A 107 -8.67 -13.12 -9.76
N ALA A 108 -9.26 -12.94 -10.95
CA ALA A 108 -8.80 -11.91 -11.87
C ALA A 108 -8.91 -10.53 -11.22
N LEU A 109 -7.77 -9.86 -11.07
CA LEU A 109 -7.71 -8.50 -10.56
C LEU A 109 -8.24 -7.53 -11.61
N ARG A 110 -8.93 -6.50 -11.15
CA ARG A 110 -9.38 -5.37 -11.97
C ARG A 110 -9.15 -4.09 -11.19
N PRO A 111 -8.75 -2.99 -11.83
CA PRO A 111 -8.84 -1.67 -11.20
C PRO A 111 -10.28 -1.44 -10.75
N VAL A 112 -10.47 -1.20 -9.46
CA VAL A 112 -11.76 -0.82 -8.89
C VAL A 112 -11.89 0.69 -8.92
N ASP A 113 -10.85 1.40 -8.46
CA ASP A 113 -10.70 2.84 -8.70
C ASP A 113 -9.82 3.12 -9.92
N VAL A 114 -10.47 3.30 -11.08
CA VAL A 114 -9.79 3.64 -12.35
C VAL A 114 -9.17 5.04 -12.37
N GLY A 115 -9.51 5.91 -11.41
CA GLY A 115 -8.89 7.22 -11.24
C GLY A 115 -7.52 7.15 -10.58
N GLU A 116 -7.27 6.07 -9.83
CA GLU A 116 -6.05 5.87 -9.04
C GLU A 116 -5.19 4.71 -9.60
N VAL A 117 -5.80 3.61 -10.04
CA VAL A 117 -5.12 2.44 -10.60
C VAL A 117 -5.33 2.36 -12.12
N ALA A 118 -4.27 2.65 -12.87
CA ALA A 118 -4.32 2.59 -14.34
C ALA A 118 -4.31 1.15 -14.90
N ALA A 119 -3.64 0.23 -14.20
CA ALA A 119 -3.54 -1.18 -14.58
C ALA A 119 -3.10 -2.02 -13.38
N VAL A 120 -3.46 -3.31 -13.41
CA VAL A 120 -3.00 -4.30 -12.43
C VAL A 120 -2.24 -5.40 -13.15
N HIS A 121 -1.07 -5.74 -12.64
CA HIS A 121 -0.22 -6.79 -13.21
C HIS A 121 0.03 -7.88 -12.18
N GLN A 122 -0.15 -9.14 -12.60
CA GLN A 122 0.26 -10.31 -11.83
C GLN A 122 1.48 -10.90 -12.51
N LEU A 123 2.61 -10.91 -11.80
CA LEU A 123 3.88 -11.40 -12.33
C LEU A 123 4.29 -12.67 -11.59
N PRO A 124 4.75 -13.70 -12.31
CA PRO A 124 5.33 -14.87 -11.64
C PRO A 124 6.63 -14.44 -10.96
N VAL A 125 6.88 -14.94 -9.74
CA VAL A 125 8.14 -14.71 -9.02
C VAL A 125 9.34 -15.09 -9.88
N ALA A 126 9.23 -16.17 -10.67
CA ALA A 126 10.26 -16.61 -11.61
C ALA A 126 10.71 -15.51 -12.58
N ALA A 127 9.81 -14.64 -13.06
CA ALA A 127 10.18 -13.55 -13.94
C ALA A 127 10.91 -12.42 -13.19
N LEU A 128 10.63 -12.22 -11.91
CA LEU A 128 11.30 -11.22 -11.08
C LEU A 128 12.72 -11.65 -10.69
N VAL A 129 12.94 -12.95 -10.46
CA VAL A 129 14.26 -13.47 -10.07
C VAL A 129 15.19 -13.64 -11.27
N ASP A 130 14.66 -13.87 -12.47
CA ASP A 130 15.43 -14.06 -13.70
C ASP A 130 16.40 -12.88 -13.94
N PRO A 131 17.73 -13.12 -13.91
CA PRO A 131 18.74 -12.08 -14.11
C PRO A 131 18.58 -11.32 -15.44
N ALA A 132 18.00 -11.94 -16.47
CA ALA A 132 17.75 -11.31 -17.76
C ALA A 132 16.67 -10.23 -17.70
N ASN A 133 15.83 -10.22 -16.66
CA ASN A 133 14.82 -9.19 -16.44
C ASN A 133 15.30 -8.10 -15.48
N ARG A 134 16.51 -8.22 -14.90
CA ARG A 134 17.05 -7.25 -13.93
C ARG A 134 18.02 -6.27 -14.59
N LEU A 135 18.02 -5.04 -14.09
CA LEU A 135 18.93 -3.96 -14.50
C LEU A 135 19.04 -2.89 -13.40
N THR A 136 19.98 -1.97 -13.54
CA THR A 136 20.08 -0.76 -12.72
C THR A 136 19.44 0.42 -13.47
N TRP A 137 18.38 1.03 -12.93
CA TRP A 137 17.80 2.23 -13.54
C TRP A 137 18.64 3.46 -13.21
N GLU A 138 18.66 4.43 -14.13
CA GLU A 138 19.35 5.72 -13.93
C GLU A 138 18.38 6.89 -14.09
N HIS A 139 18.38 7.77 -13.08
CA HIS A 139 17.62 9.02 -13.08
C HIS A 139 18.53 10.19 -13.49
N PRO A 140 18.04 11.17 -14.29
CA PRO A 140 18.85 12.31 -14.74
C PRO A 140 19.49 13.16 -13.63
N SER A 141 18.96 13.11 -12.40
CA SER A 141 19.55 13.80 -11.25
C SER A 141 20.69 13.03 -10.56
N GLY A 142 21.12 11.89 -11.12
CA GLY A 142 22.22 11.07 -10.59
C GLY A 142 21.83 9.98 -9.59
N PHE A 143 20.54 9.75 -9.34
CA PHE A 143 20.09 8.60 -8.55
C PHE A 143 19.99 7.35 -9.43
N SER A 144 20.24 6.19 -8.83
CA SER A 144 20.05 4.89 -9.46
C SER A 144 19.56 3.86 -8.45
N GLY A 145 19.09 2.72 -8.95
CA GLY A 145 18.62 1.62 -8.12
C GLY A 145 18.27 0.38 -8.94
N PRO A 146 17.85 -0.72 -8.30
CA PRO A 146 17.44 -1.94 -8.98
C PRO A 146 16.16 -1.67 -9.78
N GLY A 147 16.05 -2.31 -10.93
CA GLY A 147 14.91 -2.22 -11.82
C GLY A 147 14.61 -3.57 -12.47
N PHE A 148 13.38 -3.69 -12.97
CA PHE A 148 12.91 -4.88 -13.66
C PHE A 148 12.28 -4.50 -15.00
N VAL A 149 12.57 -5.29 -16.04
CA VAL A 149 11.95 -5.19 -17.35
C VAL A 149 11.36 -6.54 -17.71
N ILE A 150 10.03 -6.63 -17.70
CA ILE A 150 9.29 -7.87 -17.96
C ILE A 150 8.22 -7.57 -19.00
N GLY A 151 8.46 -8.01 -20.24
CA GLY A 151 7.67 -7.56 -21.39
C GLY A 151 7.73 -6.04 -21.53
N ASP A 152 6.57 -5.38 -21.56
CA ASP A 152 6.46 -3.92 -21.66
C ASP A 152 6.53 -3.20 -20.29
N LEU A 153 6.59 -3.95 -19.20
CA LEU A 153 6.66 -3.39 -17.85
C LEU A 153 8.07 -2.94 -17.55
N PHE A 154 8.17 -1.70 -17.07
CA PHE A 154 9.40 -1.13 -16.54
C PHE A 154 9.15 -0.75 -15.09
N ILE A 155 9.64 -1.57 -14.16
CA ILE A 155 9.45 -1.40 -12.71
C ILE A 155 10.71 -0.76 -12.15
N TRP A 156 10.56 0.39 -11.51
CA TRP A 156 11.66 1.23 -11.03
C TRP A 156 11.26 1.98 -9.75
N GLY A 157 12.22 2.70 -9.16
CA GLY A 157 11.97 3.52 -7.98
C GLY A 157 11.63 2.69 -6.74
N PHE A 158 10.75 3.21 -5.90
CA PHE A 158 10.42 2.62 -4.60
C PHE A 158 9.93 1.17 -4.71
N THR A 159 8.99 0.89 -5.62
CA THR A 159 8.45 -0.46 -5.83
C THR A 159 9.55 -1.44 -6.23
N ALA A 160 10.50 -1.03 -7.06
CA ALA A 160 11.60 -1.91 -7.45
C ALA A 160 12.55 -2.20 -6.28
N HIS A 161 12.83 -1.23 -5.41
CA HIS A 161 13.58 -1.46 -4.18
C HIS A 161 12.84 -2.40 -3.21
N LEU A 162 11.53 -2.23 -3.06
CA LEU A 162 10.72 -3.14 -2.23
C LEU A 162 10.76 -4.58 -2.76
N LEU A 163 10.60 -4.77 -4.06
CA LEU A 163 10.66 -6.09 -4.69
C LEU A 163 12.04 -6.71 -4.53
N ASP A 164 13.11 -5.97 -4.82
CA ASP A 164 14.49 -6.42 -4.64
C ASP A 164 14.75 -6.91 -3.20
N GLY A 165 14.44 -6.08 -2.20
CA GLY A 165 14.61 -6.45 -0.80
C GLY A 165 13.70 -7.59 -0.35
N LEU A 166 12.51 -7.73 -0.92
CA LEU A 166 11.63 -8.87 -0.64
C LEU A 166 12.19 -10.18 -1.20
N LEU A 167 12.75 -10.17 -2.41
CA LEU A 167 13.39 -11.34 -3.01
C LEU A 167 14.61 -11.78 -2.20
N ASP A 168 15.42 -10.82 -1.73
CA ASP A 168 16.54 -11.06 -0.83
C ASP A 168 16.07 -11.71 0.48
N LEU A 169 15.07 -11.11 1.13
CA LEU A 169 14.52 -11.60 2.40
C LEU A 169 13.92 -13.00 2.28
N ALA A 170 13.28 -13.30 1.14
CA ALA A 170 12.72 -14.61 0.85
C ALA A 170 13.77 -15.67 0.48
N GLY A 171 15.03 -15.26 0.26
CA GLY A 171 16.11 -16.15 -0.22
C GLY A 171 15.94 -16.58 -1.67
N TRP A 172 15.23 -15.79 -2.48
CA TRP A 172 14.97 -16.06 -3.91
C TRP A 172 15.86 -15.24 -4.84
N ALA A 173 16.63 -14.30 -4.31
CA ALA A 173 17.49 -13.46 -5.13
C ALA A 173 18.55 -14.29 -5.85
N GLU A 174 18.61 -14.14 -7.17
CA GLU A 174 19.68 -14.66 -8.01
C GLU A 174 20.67 -13.53 -8.35
N PRO A 175 21.97 -13.83 -8.51
CA PRO A 175 22.94 -12.84 -8.96
C PRO A 175 22.55 -12.29 -10.34
N TRP A 176 22.60 -10.98 -10.50
CA TRP A 176 22.30 -10.29 -11.76
C TRP A 176 23.33 -9.19 -12.02
N ASP A 177 23.44 -8.78 -13.29
CA ASP A 177 24.43 -7.80 -13.71
C ASP A 177 23.99 -6.37 -13.35
N ALA A 178 24.50 -5.85 -12.22
CA ALA A 178 24.24 -4.48 -11.79
C ALA A 178 24.86 -3.41 -12.72
N ALA A 179 25.80 -3.78 -13.59
CA ALA A 179 26.38 -2.88 -14.59
C ALA A 179 25.49 -2.73 -15.83
N ARG A 180 24.49 -3.60 -16.01
CA ARG A 180 23.46 -3.41 -17.03
C ARG A 180 22.55 -2.27 -16.60
N THR A 181 22.69 -1.11 -17.24
CA THR A 181 21.92 0.08 -16.91
C THR A 181 20.87 0.42 -17.95
N SER A 182 19.83 1.16 -17.53
CA SER A 182 18.85 1.75 -18.44
C SER A 182 18.30 3.06 -17.89
N SER A 183 18.22 4.08 -18.73
CA SER A 183 17.57 5.34 -18.35
C SER A 183 16.07 5.14 -18.16
N ILE A 184 15.49 5.81 -17.16
CA ILE A 184 14.05 5.78 -16.94
C ILE A 184 13.33 6.27 -18.20
N PRO A 185 12.37 5.50 -18.77
CA PRO A 185 11.64 5.91 -19.96
C PRO A 185 10.96 7.27 -19.77
N ARG A 186 11.07 8.16 -20.77
CA ARG A 186 10.57 9.54 -20.70
C ARG A 186 9.12 9.67 -20.22
N ARG A 187 8.26 8.70 -20.57
CA ARG A 187 6.86 8.66 -20.13
C ARG A 187 6.70 8.73 -18.60
N PHE A 188 7.66 8.20 -17.84
CA PHE A 188 7.66 8.22 -16.38
C PHE A 188 8.33 9.45 -15.76
N LEU A 189 9.02 10.27 -16.57
CA LEU A 189 9.68 11.50 -16.12
C LEU A 189 8.74 12.72 -16.14
N HIS A 190 7.45 12.52 -16.42
CA HIS A 190 6.46 13.61 -16.40
C HIS A 190 6.02 13.89 -14.95
N GLY A 191 6.74 14.80 -14.29
CA GLY A 191 6.44 15.23 -12.93
C GLY A 191 7.12 16.55 -12.55
N ARG A 192 6.34 17.63 -12.63
CA ARG A 192 6.58 19.04 -12.20
C ARG A 192 7.31 19.97 -13.17
N ARG A 193 6.52 20.69 -13.97
CA ARG A 193 6.70 22.15 -14.09
C ARG A 193 6.13 22.82 -12.85
#